data_AF-A0A3N5HIV4-F1
#
_entry.id   AF-A0A3N5HIV4-F1
#
_cell.length_a   1.000
_cell.length_b   1.000
_cell.length_c   1.000
_cell.angle_alpha   90.00
_cell.angle_beta   90.00
_cell.angle_gamma   90.00
#
_symmetry.space_group_name_H-M   'P 1'
#
loop_
_entity.id
_entity.type
_entity.pdbx_description
1 polymer ?
#
loop_
_entity_poly.entity_id
_entity_poly.type
_entity_poly.pdbx_seq_one_letter_code
_entity_poly.pdbx_strand_id
1 'polypeptide(L)' 'MSTADLVALFMHFASLSPLAIGGALGTSPEMHRYLVDERAWMSHTQFVDSIALAQAAPGPNILFVTL' A
#
# COMPACT_ATOMS: atom_id res chain seq x y z
N MET A 1 -15.82 28.95 7.59
CA MET A 1 -15.14 28.35 6.44
C MET A 1 -15.78 28.94 5.19
N SER A 2 -15.01 29.66 4.39
CA SER A 2 -15.51 30.29 3.17
C SER A 2 -15.70 29.24 2.07
N THR A 3 -16.51 29.56 1.06
CA THR A 3 -16.68 28.69 -0.12
C THR A 3 -15.35 28.43 -0.83
N ALA A 4 -14.43 29.40 -0.78
CA ALA A 4 -13.07 29.24 -1.33
C ALA A 4 -12.27 28.17 -0.57
N ASP A 5 -12.40 28.11 0.77
CA ASP A 5 -11.71 27.10 1.59
C ASP A 5 -12.24 25.69 1.29
N LEU A 6 -13.55 25.54 1.06
CA LEU A 6 -14.15 24.24 0.70
C LEU A 6 -13.71 23.77 -0.68
N VAL A 7 -13.59 24.69 -1.64
CA VAL A 7 -13.09 24.36 -2.99
C VAL A 7 -11.61 23.99 -2.94
N ALA A 8 -10.79 24.71 -2.17
CA ALA A 8 -9.38 24.38 -1.99
C ALA A 8 -9.19 23.00 -1.34
N LEU A 9 -9.98 22.68 -0.31
CA LEU A 9 -9.96 21.38 0.36
C LEU A 9 -10.36 20.25 -0.59
N PHE A 10 -11.43 20.44 -1.38
CA PHE A 10 -11.89 19.48 -2.38
C PHE A 10 -10.82 19.22 -3.45
N MET A 11 -10.21 20.28 -4.01
CA MET A 11 -9.17 20.15 -5.02
C MET A 11 -7.91 19.47 -4.49
N HIS A 12 -7.56 19.70 -3.22
CA HIS A 12 -6.43 19.05 -2.58
C HIS A 12 -6.66 17.54 -2.45
N PHE A 13 -7.79 17.09 -1.90
CA PHE A 13 -8.09 15.65 -1.80
C PHE A 13 -8.33 15.00 -3.16
N ALA A 14 -8.91 15.71 -4.12
CA ALA A 14 -9.07 15.21 -5.49
C ALA A 14 -7.72 14.96 -6.17
N SER A 15 -6.69 15.77 -5.88
CA SER A 15 -5.33 15.58 -6.39
C SER A 15 -4.58 14.39 -5.75
N LEU A 16 -4.89 14.06 -4.50
CA LEU A 16 -4.33 12.91 -3.77
C LEU A 16 -5.02 11.58 -4.13
N SER A 17 -6.28 11.64 -4.58
CA SER A 17 -7.07 10.47 -4.98
C SER A 17 -6.41 9.55 -6.03
N PRO A 18 -5.82 10.03 -7.14
CA PRO A 18 -5.16 9.15 -8.11
C PRO A 18 -3.88 8.49 -7.59
N LEU A 19 -3.20 9.10 -6.60
CA LEU A 19 -2.02 8.50 -5.95
C LEU A 19 -2.41 7.35 -5.00
N ALA A 20 -3.66 7.31 -4.56
CA ALA A 20 -4.21 6.24 -3.72
C ALA A 20 -4.73 5.02 -4.52
N ILE A 21 -4.83 5.10 -5.85
CA ILE A 21 -5.35 4.01 -6.70
C ILE A 21 -4.41 2.79 -6.75
N GLY A 22 -3.13 2.97 -6.44
CA GLY A 22 -2.11 1.92 -6.42
C GLY A 22 -2.01 1.11 -5.12
N GLY A 23 -3.10 0.96 -4.36
CA GLY A 23 -3.11 0.33 -3.03
C GLY A 23 -2.34 -0.99 -2.91
N ALA A 24 -2.02 -1.41 -1.68
CA ALA A 24 -1.11 -2.51 -1.31
C ALA A 24 -1.28 -3.88 -2.03
N LEU A 25 -2.35 -4.04 -2.80
CA LEU A 25 -2.60 -5.18 -3.67
C LEU A 25 -1.65 -5.21 -4.90
N GLY A 26 -1.11 -4.06 -5.33
CA GLY A 26 -0.18 -3.98 -6.46
C GLY A 26 1.29 -4.26 -6.09
N THR A 27 1.66 -4.14 -4.83
CA THR A 27 3.06 -4.29 -4.38
C THR A 27 3.43 -5.72 -4.02
N SER A 28 2.48 -6.58 -3.65
CA SER A 28 2.78 -7.98 -3.28
C SER A 28 3.43 -8.80 -4.42
N PRO A 29 2.96 -8.73 -5.69
CA PRO A 29 3.63 -9.42 -6.80
C PRO A 29 5.04 -8.89 -7.06
N GLU A 30 5.24 -7.58 -6.94
CA GLU A 30 6.54 -6.94 -7.14
C GLU A 30 7.52 -7.29 -6.00
N MET A 31 7.03 -7.36 -4.76
CA MET A 31 7.81 -7.82 -3.62
C MET A 31 8.21 -9.29 -3.75
N HIS A 32 7.32 -10.15 -4.25
CA HIS A 32 7.66 -11.55 -4.54
C HIS A 32 8.76 -11.65 -5.60
N ARG A 33 8.59 -10.96 -6.74
CA ARG A 33 9.56 -10.89 -7.83
C ARG A 33 10.95 -10.43 -7.35
N TYR A 34 11.01 -9.37 -6.56
CA TYR A 34 12.28 -8.84 -6.06
C TYR A 34 12.91 -9.73 -4.98
N LEU A 35 12.14 -10.15 -3.97
CA LEU A 35 12.67 -10.86 -2.79
C LEU A 35 12.99 -12.33 -3.07
N VAL A 36 12.19 -12.99 -3.92
CA VAL A 36 12.31 -14.42 -4.23
C VAL A 36 13.07 -14.62 -5.53
N ASP A 37 12.64 -13.99 -6.63
CA ASP A 37 13.19 -14.30 -7.96
C ASP A 37 14.51 -13.59 -8.24
N GLU A 38 14.63 -12.29 -7.92
CA GLU A 38 15.87 -11.54 -8.20
C GLU A 38 16.94 -11.71 -7.13
N ARG A 39 16.55 -11.59 -5.85
CA ARG A 39 17.51 -11.53 -4.73
C ARG A 39 17.68 -12.88 -4.03
N ALA A 40 16.77 -13.82 -4.23
CA ALA A 40 16.72 -15.12 -3.56
C ALA A 40 16.92 -15.03 -2.03
N TRP A 41 16.43 -13.95 -1.41
CA TRP A 41 16.56 -13.70 0.02
C TRP A 41 15.61 -14.54 0.88
N MET A 42 14.54 -15.02 0.27
CA MET A 42 13.57 -15.93 0.88
C MET A 42 12.98 -16.85 -0.17
N SER A 43 12.54 -18.04 0.24
CA SER A 43 11.83 -18.95 -0.66
C SER A 43 10.39 -18.48 -0.90
N HIS A 44 9.76 -18.96 -1.98
CA HIS A 44 8.36 -18.68 -2.26
C HIS A 44 7.44 -19.01 -1.07
N THR A 45 7.68 -20.15 -0.40
CA THR A 45 6.93 -20.56 0.78
C THR A 45 7.10 -19.59 1.95
N GLN A 46 8.34 -19.15 2.23
CA GLN A 46 8.61 -18.17 3.29
C GLN A 46 7.95 -16.82 3.01
N PHE A 47 7.90 -16.39 1.74
CA PHE A 47 7.20 -15.17 1.36
C PHE A 47 5.70 -15.28 1.62
N VAL A 48 5.07 -16.39 1.20
CA VAL A 48 3.63 -16.65 1.41
C VAL A 48 3.29 -16.72 2.89
N ASP A 49 4.09 -17.42 3.70
CA ASP A 49 3.90 -17.52 5.14
C ASP A 49 4.02 -16.16 5.84
N SER A 50 4.97 -15.32 5.39
CA SER A 50 5.15 -13.95 5.92
C SER A 50 3.96 -13.05 5.60
N ILE A 51 3.38 -13.18 4.41
CA ILE A 51 2.15 -12.46 4.03
C ILE A 51 0.97 -12.95 4.86
N ALA A 52 0.81 -14.27 5.03
CA ALA A 52 -0.26 -14.85 5.84
C ALA A 52 -0.16 -14.40 7.31
N LEU A 53 1.05 -14.36 7.87
CA LEU A 53 1.31 -13.84 9.21
C LEU A 53 0.99 -12.34 9.32
N ALA A 54 1.38 -11.54 8.31
CA ALA A 54 1.07 -10.12 8.27
C ALA A 54 -0.44 -9.86 8.24
N GLN A 55 -1.21 -10.66 7.51
CA GLN A 55 -2.68 -10.56 7.47
C GLN A 55 -3.37 -11.05 8.75
N ALA A 56 -2.72 -11.93 9.51
CA ALA A 56 -3.22 -12.47 10.77
C ALA A 56 -2.95 -11.55 11.97
N ALA A 57 -2.06 -10.58 11.85
CA ALA A 57 -1.76 -9.64 12.93
C ALA A 57 -2.93 -8.66 13.15
N PRO A 58 -3.41 -8.46 14.39
CA PRO A 58 -4.46 -7.49 14.68
C PRO A 58 -3.91 -6.07 14.54
N GLY A 59 -4.27 -5.39 13.45
CA GLY A 59 -3.89 -4.01 13.14
C GLY A 59 -4.38 -3.59 11.76
N PRO A 60 -4.13 -2.34 11.31
CA PRO A 60 -4.36 -1.97 9.92
C PRO A 60 -3.37 -2.73 9.04
N ASN A 61 -3.82 -3.81 8.38
CA ASN A 61 -3.03 -4.65 7.46
C ASN A 61 -2.38 -3.87 6.30
N ILE A 62 -2.81 -2.62 6.10
CA ILE A 62 -2.22 -1.66 5.18
C ILE A 62 -2.09 -0.34 5.94
N LEU A 63 -0.86 0.05 6.25
CA LEU A 63 -0.56 1.38 6.77
C LEU A 63 -0.34 2.31 5.57
N PHE A 64 -1.42 2.89 5.04
CA PHE A 64 -1.29 4.05 4.17
C PHE A 64 -0.79 5.23 5.03
N VAL A 65 0.53 5.42 5.09
CA VAL A 65 1.06 6.77 5.28
C VAL A 65 0.90 7.46 3.93
N THR A 66 -0.31 7.94 3.67
CA THR A 66 -0.54 9.02 2.70
C THR A 66 -0.23 10.31 3.43
N LEU A 67 1.01 10.77 3.31
CA LEU A 67 1.28 12.21 3.36
C LEU A 67 0.77 12.84 2.06
#